data_AF-A0A4Q1QWN2-F1
#
_entry.id   AF-A0A4Q1QWN2-F1
#
_cell.length_a   1.000
_cell.length_b   1.000
_cell.length_c   1.000
_cell.angle_alpha   90.00
_cell.angle_beta   90.00
_cell.angle_gamma   90.00
#
_symmetry.space_group_name_H-M   'P 1'
#
loop_
_entity.id
_entity.type
_entity.pdbx_description
1 polymer ?
#
loop_
_entity_poly.entity_id
_entity_poly.type
_entity_poly.pdbx_seq_one_letter_code
_entity_poly.pdbx_strand_id
1 'polypeptide(L)'
;MLDLLAVVFRALFVLAFWGLVAGVVGLLAFVILRLLDPGDGWRVRAFVVSLRARVVALVTLGWVRVMRKAVRARARSTGRYLAWARRGFGPSANRLFPPSYAVRTAVARWYESIPAAFLLYVVKAYVFLQVTLNAGALVTALTRGTVDLWERSGEAAEAHGAIDPLASTVATFRRVAEVIADTATPYLSALADPLGRPRDATTAVVAVVLMVGALMAVRAVLVAVGFLAPPTRYQQEKKTAHTDPTPRFAATRALLSLRVGEARKNRPVVDLVRCLARVGYARRHHLQMAEIREPLAAPRVHLTEAERVVWSAWRTRHPAVRGVQAARFKQHAADVVGALRAVEARQDSDADTKAVFDEMARLLAKIAERYAQGRTLALLDPNDLEGVTAAVNREWVRLVILGAGVCGVAVGGTLLNLPDQVTAQVTGVSALVLVALLYGVRLAPTDLMDVVRGQSRK
;
A
#
# COMPACT_ATOMS: atom_id res chain seq x y z
N MET A 1 -15.90 -17.35 1.26
CA MET A 1 -15.09 -16.16 1.59
C MET A 1 -15.75 -15.40 2.74
N LEU A 2 -17.08 -15.27 2.72
CA LEU A 2 -17.91 -14.81 3.84
C LEU A 2 -17.58 -15.50 5.18
N ASP A 3 -17.33 -16.82 5.20
CA ASP A 3 -16.95 -17.52 6.44
C ASP A 3 -15.61 -17.06 7.02
N LEU A 4 -14.62 -16.78 6.15
CA LEU A 4 -13.31 -16.27 6.60
C LEU A 4 -13.46 -14.83 7.11
N LEU A 5 -14.32 -14.05 6.47
CA LEU A 5 -14.61 -12.66 6.83
C LEU A 5 -15.32 -12.58 8.18
N ALA A 6 -16.33 -13.43 8.40
CA ALA A 6 -17.00 -13.56 9.69
C ALA A 6 -16.02 -14.00 10.79
N VAL A 7 -15.08 -14.90 10.47
CA VAL A 7 -14.04 -15.35 11.40
C VAL A 7 -13.04 -14.24 11.74
N VAL A 8 -12.56 -13.48 10.74
CA VAL A 8 -11.63 -12.35 10.95
C VAL A 8 -12.32 -11.19 11.65
N PHE A 9 -13.57 -10.88 11.30
CA PHE A 9 -14.36 -9.84 11.95
C PHE A 9 -14.64 -10.18 13.42
N ARG A 10 -15.01 -11.43 13.73
CA ARG A 10 -15.12 -11.88 15.13
C ARG A 10 -13.78 -11.77 15.85
N ALA A 11 -12.66 -12.10 15.21
CA ALA A 11 -11.33 -11.99 15.82
C ALA A 11 -10.94 -10.54 16.10
N LEU A 12 -11.20 -9.62 15.17
CA LEU A 12 -10.98 -8.18 15.30
C LEU A 12 -11.87 -7.58 16.38
N PHE A 13 -13.15 -7.94 16.38
CA PHE A 13 -14.10 -7.50 17.40
C PHE A 13 -13.65 -7.97 18.78
N VAL A 14 -13.25 -9.25 18.92
CA VAL A 14 -12.70 -9.79 20.18
C VAL A 14 -11.42 -9.04 20.58
N LEU A 15 -10.49 -8.78 19.67
CA LEU A 15 -9.27 -8.03 19.95
C LEU A 15 -9.54 -6.59 20.39
N ALA A 16 -10.38 -5.87 19.66
CA ALA A 16 -10.74 -4.49 19.94
C ALA A 16 -11.52 -4.39 21.24
N PHE A 17 -12.49 -5.29 21.44
CA PHE A 17 -13.27 -5.40 22.67
C PHE A 17 -12.36 -5.69 23.87
N TRP A 18 -11.48 -6.70 23.80
CA TRP A 18 -10.58 -7.00 24.92
C TRP A 18 -9.50 -5.96 25.14
N GLY A 19 -9.01 -5.30 24.09
CA GLY A 19 -8.09 -4.17 24.22
C GLY A 19 -8.74 -2.97 24.90
N LEU A 20 -9.99 -2.67 24.53
CA LEU A 20 -10.79 -1.61 25.13
C LEU A 20 -11.21 -1.96 26.56
N VAL A 21 -11.64 -3.19 26.81
CA VAL A 21 -11.94 -3.69 28.17
C VAL A 21 -10.68 -3.66 29.04
N ALA A 22 -9.54 -4.13 28.56
CA ALA A 22 -8.29 -4.09 29.32
C ALA A 22 -7.80 -2.66 29.58
N GLY A 23 -7.98 -1.76 28.61
CA GLY A 23 -7.64 -0.35 28.75
C GLY A 23 -8.57 0.36 29.72
N VAL A 24 -9.88 0.30 29.48
CA VAL A 24 -10.91 0.97 30.29
C VAL A 24 -10.99 0.36 31.68
N VAL A 25 -11.19 -0.95 31.81
CA VAL A 25 -11.30 -1.62 33.12
C VAL A 25 -9.95 -1.59 33.85
N GLY A 26 -8.83 -1.72 33.15
CA GLY A 26 -7.50 -1.61 33.75
C GLY A 26 -7.21 -0.21 34.27
N LEU A 27 -7.58 0.83 33.52
CA LEU A 27 -7.43 2.23 33.94
C LEU A 27 -8.37 2.56 35.11
N LEU A 28 -9.64 2.14 35.04
CA LEU A 28 -10.62 2.37 36.11
C LEU A 28 -10.23 1.63 37.39
N ALA A 29 -9.80 0.37 37.29
CA ALA A 29 -9.29 -0.40 38.42
C ALA A 29 -8.01 0.23 38.99
N PHE A 30 -7.11 0.71 38.13
CA PHE A 30 -5.90 1.42 38.56
C PHE A 30 -6.23 2.72 39.31
N VAL A 31 -7.17 3.52 38.81
CA VAL A 31 -7.62 4.77 39.44
C VAL A 31 -8.32 4.47 40.78
N ILE A 32 -9.23 3.49 40.82
CA ILE A 32 -9.93 3.08 42.05
C ILE A 32 -8.95 2.55 43.09
N LEU A 33 -8.03 1.65 42.71
CA LEU A 33 -7.03 1.11 43.64
C LEU A 33 -6.10 2.18 44.19
N ARG A 34 -5.70 3.16 43.36
CA ARG A 34 -4.83 4.27 43.79
C ARG A 34 -5.55 5.28 44.66
N LEU A 35 -6.87 5.46 44.49
CA LEU A 35 -7.71 6.28 45.37
C LEU A 35 -7.98 5.62 46.72
N LEU A 36 -8.06 4.28 46.76
CA LEU A 36 -8.35 3.53 47.99
C LEU A 36 -7.13 3.36 48.90
N ASP A 37 -5.92 3.20 48.34
CA ASP A 37 -4.71 3.05 49.15
C ASP A 37 -3.45 3.59 48.43
N PRO A 38 -3.05 4.85 48.69
CA PRO A 38 -1.92 5.48 48.02
C PRO A 38 -0.55 4.88 48.41
N GLY A 39 -0.47 4.11 49.51
CA GLY A 39 0.77 3.48 49.98
C GLY A 39 1.14 2.18 49.27
N ASP A 40 0.17 1.45 48.72
CA ASP A 40 0.34 0.04 48.35
C ASP A 40 0.65 -0.16 46.85
N GLY A 41 1.63 0.60 46.34
CA GLY A 41 1.98 0.65 44.92
C GLY A 41 2.47 -0.66 44.29
N TRP A 42 2.83 -1.67 45.11
CA TRP A 42 3.23 -2.98 44.61
C TRP A 42 2.03 -3.85 44.21
N ARG A 43 0.91 -3.80 44.96
CA ARG A 43 -0.31 -4.58 44.65
C ARG A 43 -0.94 -4.11 43.35
N VAL A 44 -0.97 -2.79 43.14
CA VAL A 44 -1.48 -2.19 41.90
C VAL A 44 -0.63 -2.63 40.70
N ARG A 45 0.70 -2.62 40.83
CA ARG A 45 1.59 -3.11 39.77
C ARG A 45 1.39 -4.60 39.50
N ALA A 46 1.32 -5.43 40.53
CA ALA A 46 1.09 -6.87 40.39
C ALA A 46 -0.26 -7.18 39.71
N PHE A 47 -1.31 -6.44 40.08
CA PHE A 47 -2.64 -6.58 39.47
C PHE A 47 -2.64 -6.20 37.99
N VAL A 48 -2.04 -5.05 37.63
CA VAL A 48 -1.94 -4.61 36.22
C VAL A 48 -1.13 -5.61 35.39
N VAL A 49 -0.03 -6.15 35.94
CA VAL A 49 0.78 -7.18 35.25
C VAL A 49 -0.03 -8.47 35.05
N SER A 50 -0.74 -8.94 36.07
CA SER A 50 -1.60 -10.14 35.99
C SER A 50 -2.74 -9.97 34.98
N LEU A 51 -3.42 -8.81 34.99
CA LEU A 51 -4.50 -8.50 34.05
C LEU A 51 -3.97 -8.47 32.60
N ARG A 52 -2.83 -7.81 32.36
CA ARG A 52 -2.16 -7.81 31.05
C ARG A 52 -1.83 -9.23 30.59
N ALA A 53 -1.27 -10.07 31.47
CA ALA A 53 -0.92 -11.45 31.14
C ALA A 53 -2.16 -12.27 30.75
N ARG A 54 -3.27 -12.14 31.50
CA ARG A 54 -4.53 -12.85 31.20
C ARG A 54 -5.16 -12.39 29.88
N VAL A 55 -5.13 -11.09 29.59
CA VAL A 55 -5.64 -10.54 28.32
C VAL A 55 -4.81 -11.06 27.15
N VAL A 56 -3.47 -11.05 27.27
CA VAL A 56 -2.57 -11.62 26.25
C VAL A 56 -2.83 -13.12 26.06
N ALA A 57 -3.04 -13.88 27.13
CA ALA A 57 -3.34 -15.31 27.06
C ALA A 57 -4.69 -15.60 26.36
N LEU A 58 -5.75 -14.84 26.70
CA LEU A 58 -7.06 -14.98 26.05
C LEU A 58 -7.02 -14.60 24.57
N VAL A 59 -6.33 -13.52 24.24
CA VAL A 59 -6.13 -13.07 22.85
C VAL A 59 -5.36 -14.13 22.06
N THR A 60 -4.26 -14.66 22.60
CA THR A 60 -3.46 -15.69 21.92
C THR A 60 -4.24 -17.00 21.73
N LEU A 61 -4.96 -17.50 22.74
CA LEU A 61 -5.80 -18.69 22.64
C LEU A 61 -6.96 -18.54 21.64
N GLY A 62 -7.66 -17.40 21.68
CA GLY A 62 -8.70 -17.06 20.70
C GLY A 62 -8.14 -17.04 19.28
N TRP A 63 -6.95 -16.47 19.12
CA TRP A 63 -6.25 -16.43 17.83
C TRP A 63 -5.83 -17.80 17.33
N VAL A 64 -5.30 -18.68 18.17
CA VAL A 64 -4.92 -20.04 17.75
C VAL A 64 -6.13 -20.78 17.16
N ARG A 65 -7.32 -20.63 17.75
CA ARG A 65 -8.56 -21.22 17.20
C ARG A 65 -8.95 -20.61 15.85
N VAL A 66 -8.87 -19.28 15.74
CA VAL A 66 -9.13 -18.54 14.48
C VAL A 66 -8.15 -18.99 13.39
N MET A 67 -6.87 -19.11 13.72
CA MET A 67 -5.82 -19.58 12.82
C MET A 67 -6.08 -21.01 12.36
N ARG A 68 -6.42 -21.94 13.27
CA ARG A 68 -6.77 -23.31 12.88
C ARG A 68 -7.99 -23.36 11.94
N LYS A 69 -9.00 -22.51 12.15
CA LYS A 69 -10.16 -22.41 11.25
C LYS A 69 -9.79 -21.78 9.90
N ALA A 70 -8.98 -20.73 9.89
CA ALA A 70 -8.48 -20.09 8.68
C ALA A 70 -7.61 -21.04 7.84
N VAL A 71 -6.74 -21.82 8.49
CA VAL A 71 -5.94 -22.87 7.85
C VAL A 71 -6.81 -23.98 7.28
N ARG A 72 -7.92 -24.37 7.92
CA ARG A 72 -8.86 -25.33 7.30
C ARG A 72 -9.64 -24.75 6.12
N ALA A 73 -9.94 -23.45 6.14
CA ALA A 73 -10.57 -22.76 5.01
C ALA A 73 -9.65 -22.62 3.78
N ARG A 74 -8.32 -22.81 3.95
CA ARG A 74 -7.23 -22.68 2.95
C ARG A 74 -7.38 -23.53 1.70
N ALA A 75 -7.64 -24.82 1.86
CA ALA A 75 -7.70 -25.74 0.71
C ALA A 75 -8.89 -25.37 -0.19
N ARG A 76 -10.00 -24.99 0.45
CA ARG A 76 -11.20 -24.53 -0.25
C ARG A 76 -11.03 -23.13 -0.85
N SER A 77 -10.24 -22.22 -0.26
CA SER A 77 -10.02 -20.88 -0.82
C SER A 77 -9.12 -20.91 -2.05
N THR A 78 -8.04 -21.70 -2.01
CA THR A 78 -7.11 -21.84 -3.15
C THR A 78 -7.81 -22.44 -4.37
N GLY A 79 -8.55 -23.55 -4.17
CA GLY A 79 -9.33 -24.17 -5.25
C GLY A 79 -10.38 -23.21 -5.83
N ARG A 80 -11.13 -22.50 -4.96
CA ARG A 80 -12.12 -21.50 -5.39
C ARG A 80 -11.49 -20.33 -6.15
N TYR A 81 -10.32 -19.85 -5.72
CA TYR A 81 -9.63 -18.74 -6.37
C TYR A 81 -9.15 -19.12 -7.77
N LEU A 82 -8.53 -20.30 -7.92
CA LEU A 82 -8.10 -20.79 -9.22
C LEU A 82 -9.30 -21.12 -10.13
N ALA A 83 -10.37 -21.71 -9.58
CA ALA A 83 -11.60 -21.95 -10.33
C ALA A 83 -12.26 -20.64 -10.79
N TRP A 84 -12.23 -19.59 -9.96
CA TRP A 84 -12.68 -18.26 -10.33
C TRP A 84 -11.85 -17.68 -11.47
N ALA A 85 -10.51 -17.74 -11.37
CA ALA A 85 -9.62 -17.25 -12.43
C ALA A 85 -9.82 -17.98 -13.77
N ARG A 86 -10.14 -19.27 -13.72
CA ARG A 86 -10.44 -20.10 -14.91
C ARG A 86 -11.81 -19.83 -15.52
N ARG A 87 -12.77 -19.32 -14.75
CA ARG A 87 -14.19 -19.23 -15.15
C ARG A 87 -14.40 -18.39 -16.42
N GLY A 88 -13.59 -17.35 -16.63
CA GLY A 88 -13.67 -16.51 -17.82
C GLY A 88 -13.33 -17.23 -19.14
N PHE A 89 -12.54 -18.30 -19.07
CA PHE A 89 -12.10 -19.03 -20.27
C PHE A 89 -13.06 -20.13 -20.74
N GLY A 90 -14.06 -20.47 -19.93
CA GLY A 90 -15.05 -21.50 -20.28
C GLY A 90 -14.38 -22.86 -20.61
N PRO A 91 -14.79 -23.54 -21.69
CA PRO A 91 -14.20 -24.82 -22.12
C PRO A 91 -12.69 -24.72 -22.43
N SER A 92 -12.22 -23.54 -22.85
CA SER A 92 -10.80 -23.32 -23.19
C SER A 92 -9.89 -23.19 -21.95
N ALA A 93 -10.43 -23.21 -20.73
CA ALA A 93 -9.66 -23.02 -19.50
C ALA A 93 -8.49 -24.00 -19.34
N ASN A 94 -8.67 -25.27 -19.73
CA ASN A 94 -7.61 -26.28 -19.63
C ASN A 94 -6.45 -26.02 -20.58
N ARG A 95 -6.72 -25.43 -21.77
CA ARG A 95 -5.71 -25.08 -22.77
C ARG A 95 -4.97 -23.80 -22.42
N LEU A 96 -5.70 -22.76 -22.01
CA LEU A 96 -5.16 -21.41 -21.80
C LEU A 96 -4.54 -21.20 -20.42
N PHE A 97 -5.07 -21.90 -19.42
CA PHE A 97 -4.54 -21.85 -18.05
C PHE A 97 -4.53 -23.27 -17.46
N PRO A 98 -3.60 -24.14 -17.90
CA PRO A 98 -3.53 -25.52 -17.42
C PRO A 98 -3.34 -25.58 -15.89
N PRO A 99 -3.89 -26.60 -15.22
CA PRO A 99 -3.72 -26.74 -13.78
C PRO A 99 -2.25 -27.03 -13.44
N SER A 100 -1.53 -26.01 -12.97
CA SER A 100 -0.14 -26.16 -12.54
C SER A 100 -0.04 -26.38 -11.03
N TYR A 101 0.65 -27.45 -10.62
CA TYR A 101 0.91 -27.76 -9.22
C TYR A 101 1.75 -26.65 -8.55
N ALA A 102 2.71 -26.07 -9.28
CA ALA A 102 3.55 -24.98 -8.78
C ALA A 102 2.71 -23.73 -8.47
N VAL A 103 1.84 -23.31 -9.40
CA VAL A 103 0.94 -22.18 -9.20
C VAL A 103 -0.01 -22.43 -8.02
N ARG A 104 -0.60 -23.63 -7.95
CA ARG A 104 -1.48 -24.01 -6.83
C ARG A 104 -0.78 -23.92 -5.49
N THR A 105 0.46 -24.42 -5.42
CA THR A 105 1.26 -24.40 -4.20
C THR A 105 1.67 -22.98 -3.80
N ALA A 106 2.08 -22.15 -4.76
CA ALA A 106 2.41 -20.75 -4.51
C ALA A 106 1.21 -19.96 -3.98
N VAL A 107 0.03 -20.12 -4.60
CA VAL A 107 -1.22 -19.48 -4.14
C VAL A 107 -1.60 -20.00 -2.74
N ALA A 108 -1.48 -21.31 -2.49
CA ALA A 108 -1.75 -21.89 -1.18
C ALA A 108 -0.83 -21.33 -0.08
N ARG A 109 0.47 -21.24 -0.35
CA ARG A 109 1.47 -20.65 0.58
C ARG A 109 1.24 -19.16 0.79
N TRP A 110 0.82 -18.43 -0.24
CA TRP A 110 0.42 -17.04 -0.08
C TRP A 110 -0.75 -16.92 0.89
N TYR A 111 -1.82 -17.71 0.72
CA TYR A 111 -2.95 -17.71 1.65
C TYR A 111 -2.57 -18.14 3.08
N GLU A 112 -1.60 -19.05 3.25
CA GLU A 112 -1.08 -19.41 4.59
C GLU A 112 -0.38 -18.26 5.30
N SER A 113 0.28 -17.40 4.53
CA SER A 113 1.06 -16.31 5.10
C SER A 113 0.21 -15.08 5.49
N ILE A 114 -1.01 -14.94 4.95
CA ILE A 114 -1.89 -13.79 5.23
C ILE A 114 -2.21 -13.65 6.72
N PRO A 115 -2.63 -14.70 7.44
CA PRO A 115 -3.00 -14.57 8.83
C PRO A 115 -1.79 -14.24 9.73
N ALA A 116 -0.63 -14.83 9.44
CA ALA A 116 0.61 -14.49 10.14
C ALA A 116 1.01 -13.03 9.87
N ALA A 117 0.95 -12.58 8.61
CA ALA A 117 1.21 -11.19 8.26
C ALA A 117 0.23 -10.22 8.93
N PHE A 118 -1.05 -10.61 9.03
CA PHE A 118 -2.08 -9.85 9.74
C PHE A 118 -1.76 -9.74 11.24
N LEU A 119 -1.40 -10.84 11.89
CA LEU A 119 -1.00 -10.83 13.31
C LEU A 119 0.20 -9.91 13.54
N LEU A 120 1.20 -9.99 12.67
CA LEU A 120 2.39 -9.15 12.76
C LEU A 120 2.03 -7.67 12.53
N TYR A 121 1.03 -7.38 11.69
CA TYR A 121 0.47 -6.04 11.53
C TYR A 121 -0.23 -5.56 12.80
N VAL A 122 -1.00 -6.41 13.47
CA VAL A 122 -1.66 -6.09 14.75
C VAL A 122 -0.65 -5.84 15.86
N VAL A 123 0.35 -6.72 16.02
CA VAL A 123 1.43 -6.53 17.01
C VAL A 123 2.15 -5.22 16.77
N LYS A 124 2.45 -4.91 15.52
CA LYS A 124 3.10 -3.66 15.17
C LYS A 124 2.24 -2.44 15.34
N ALA A 125 0.95 -2.52 14.99
CA ALA A 125 -0.03 -1.47 15.27
C ALA A 125 -0.07 -1.18 16.77
N TYR A 126 -0.05 -2.24 17.59
CA TYR A 126 0.01 -2.14 19.04
C TYR A 126 1.32 -1.51 19.53
N VAL A 127 2.49 -1.95 19.03
CA VAL A 127 3.78 -1.34 19.38
C VAL A 127 3.82 0.13 18.96
N PHE A 128 3.36 0.46 17.75
CA PHE A 128 3.28 1.83 17.28
C PHE A 128 2.33 2.66 18.14
N LEU A 129 1.18 2.12 18.53
CA LEU A 129 0.26 2.76 19.48
C LEU A 129 0.94 3.00 20.84
N GLN A 130 1.65 2.01 21.39
CA GLN A 130 2.38 2.16 22.65
C GLN A 130 3.48 3.23 22.53
N VAL A 131 4.24 3.24 21.44
CA VAL A 131 5.25 4.27 21.15
C VAL A 131 4.60 5.64 21.02
N THR A 132 3.44 5.75 20.38
CA THR A 132 2.72 7.02 20.19
C THR A 132 2.10 7.53 21.49
N LEU A 133 1.53 6.63 22.31
CA LEU A 133 1.00 6.97 23.64
C LEU A 133 2.13 7.40 24.59
N ASN A 134 3.30 6.76 24.49
CA ASN A 134 4.51 7.16 25.21
C ASN A 134 5.23 8.33 24.53
N ALA A 135 4.86 8.71 23.30
CA ALA A 135 5.47 9.83 22.60
C ALA A 135 5.11 11.14 23.29
N GLY A 136 4.01 11.23 24.06
CA GLY A 136 3.77 12.37 24.95
C GLY A 136 4.92 12.54 25.95
N ALA A 137 5.36 11.46 26.61
CA ALA A 137 6.50 11.51 27.53
C ALA A 137 7.83 11.77 26.79
N LEU A 138 8.01 11.18 25.60
CA LEU A 138 9.20 11.37 24.78
C LEU A 138 9.32 12.79 24.22
N VAL A 139 8.21 13.35 23.73
CA VAL A 139 8.08 14.74 23.26
C VAL A 139 8.29 15.69 24.42
N THR A 140 7.73 15.42 25.61
CA THR A 140 7.96 16.26 26.81
C THR A 140 9.44 16.24 27.23
N ALA A 141 10.11 15.09 27.15
CA ALA A 141 11.54 14.99 27.41
C ALA A 141 12.38 15.69 26.33
N LEU A 142 12.00 15.57 25.06
CA LEU A 142 12.65 16.24 23.92
C LEU A 142 12.42 17.74 23.92
N THR A 143 11.23 18.25 24.25
CA THR A 143 10.96 19.69 24.35
C THR A 143 11.73 20.30 25.51
N ARG A 144 11.78 19.64 26.67
CA ARG A 144 12.67 20.09 27.77
C ARG A 144 14.14 20.11 27.36
N GLY A 145 14.63 19.04 26.74
CA GLY A 145 16.03 18.96 26.31
C GLY A 145 16.38 19.93 25.16
N THR A 146 15.44 20.23 24.27
CA THR A 146 15.66 21.20 23.18
C THR A 146 15.56 22.63 23.66
N VAL A 147 14.69 22.95 24.61
CA VAL A 147 14.67 24.27 25.28
C VAL A 147 16.01 24.51 26.00
N ASP A 148 16.51 23.55 26.78
CA ASP A 148 17.82 23.65 27.45
C ASP A 148 18.99 23.81 26.46
N LEU A 149 18.98 23.05 25.36
CA LEU A 149 20.01 23.16 24.31
C LEU A 149 19.92 24.48 23.54
N TRP A 150 18.72 25.06 23.44
CA TRP A 150 18.47 26.29 22.69
C TRP A 150 18.76 27.54 23.51
N GLU A 151 18.48 27.54 24.81
CA GLU A 151 18.98 28.58 25.73
C GLU A 151 20.51 28.63 25.71
N ARG A 152 21.18 27.46 25.72
CA ARG A 152 22.64 27.37 25.61
C ARG A 152 23.20 27.78 24.24
N SER A 153 22.43 27.67 23.16
CA SER A 153 22.89 28.05 21.82
C SER A 153 22.53 29.49 21.45
N GLY A 154 21.47 30.06 22.03
CA GLY A 154 21.14 31.48 21.94
C GLY A 154 22.25 32.35 22.52
N GLU A 155 22.80 31.96 23.68
CA GLU A 155 23.98 32.60 24.28
C GLU A 155 25.22 32.55 23.36
N ALA A 156 25.34 31.51 22.52
CA ALA A 156 26.45 31.36 21.57
C ALA A 156 26.20 32.07 20.22
N ALA A 157 24.94 32.25 19.81
CA ALA A 157 24.55 32.82 18.52
C ALA A 157 24.44 34.35 18.53
N GLU A 158 24.09 34.97 19.67
CA GLU A 158 24.18 36.44 19.83
C GLU A 158 25.61 36.96 19.63
N ALA A 159 26.62 36.10 19.75
CA ALA A 159 28.00 36.43 19.45
C ALA A 159 28.33 36.52 17.94
N HIS A 160 27.51 35.96 17.03
CA HIS A 160 27.85 35.83 15.61
C HIS A 160 26.65 36.20 14.71
N GLY A 161 26.44 37.51 14.52
CA GLY A 161 25.34 38.05 13.71
C GLY A 161 25.48 37.75 12.21
N ALA A 162 24.71 36.78 11.70
CA ALA A 162 24.47 36.62 10.27
C ALA A 162 23.11 35.95 10.00
N ILE A 163 22.40 36.44 8.97
CA ILE A 163 21.05 36.02 8.58
C ILE A 163 21.14 34.84 7.59
N ASP A 164 20.59 33.68 7.98
CA ASP A 164 20.74 32.40 7.28
C ASP A 164 19.39 31.90 6.69
N PRO A 165 19.30 31.51 5.39
CA PRO A 165 18.09 30.96 4.76
C PRO A 165 17.48 29.72 5.45
N LEU A 166 18.22 29.04 6.32
CA LEU A 166 17.68 28.03 7.22
C LEU A 166 16.60 28.59 8.16
N ALA A 167 16.67 29.87 8.53
CA ALA A 167 15.71 30.52 9.42
C ALA A 167 14.28 30.58 8.85
N SER A 168 14.11 30.72 7.53
CA SER A 168 12.78 30.77 6.89
C SER A 168 12.12 29.39 6.80
N THR A 169 12.93 28.35 6.57
CA THR A 169 12.48 26.95 6.59
C THR A 169 12.09 26.56 8.02
N VAL A 170 12.89 26.97 8.99
CA VAL A 170 12.64 26.78 10.43
C VAL A 170 11.38 27.53 10.89
N ALA A 171 11.15 28.77 10.43
CA ALA A 171 9.93 29.53 10.73
C ALA A 171 8.66 28.89 10.17
N THR A 172 8.76 28.20 9.03
CA THR A 172 7.62 27.50 8.42
C THR A 172 7.28 26.23 9.18
N PHE A 173 8.28 25.46 9.61
CA PHE A 173 8.06 24.31 10.51
C PHE A 173 7.54 24.75 11.89
N ARG A 174 7.98 25.91 12.38
CA ARG A 174 7.50 26.53 13.61
C ARG A 174 5.99 26.81 13.57
N ARG A 175 5.47 27.42 12.51
CA ARG A 175 4.00 27.69 12.38
C ARG A 175 3.15 26.41 12.34
N VAL A 176 3.61 25.37 11.65
CA VAL A 176 2.89 24.08 11.60
C VAL A 176 2.91 23.41 12.97
N ALA A 177 4.04 23.49 13.68
CA ALA A 177 4.15 22.99 15.04
C ALA A 177 3.26 23.79 16.02
N GLU A 178 3.15 25.11 15.87
CA GLU A 178 2.30 25.99 16.69
C GLU A 178 0.80 25.67 16.50
N VAL A 179 0.32 25.44 15.28
CA VAL A 179 -1.10 25.05 15.05
C VAL A 179 -1.43 23.68 15.63
N ILE A 180 -0.51 22.72 15.48
CA ILE A 180 -0.66 21.39 16.09
C ILE A 180 -0.59 21.50 17.61
N ALA A 181 0.33 22.32 18.14
CA ALA A 181 0.44 22.61 19.56
C ALA A 181 -0.87 23.22 20.05
N ASP A 182 -1.35 24.35 19.54
CA ASP A 182 -2.57 25.02 20.01
C ASP A 182 -3.81 24.11 20.02
N THR A 183 -3.95 23.23 19.02
CA THR A 183 -5.05 22.27 18.98
C THR A 183 -4.86 21.14 19.99
N ALA A 184 -3.61 20.75 20.25
CA ALA A 184 -3.26 19.70 21.20
C ALA A 184 -3.06 20.20 22.64
N THR A 185 -2.76 21.49 22.87
CA THR A 185 -2.38 22.10 24.16
C THR A 185 -3.46 21.91 25.24
N PRO A 186 -4.77 22.03 24.95
CA PRO A 186 -5.81 21.73 25.93
C PRO A 186 -5.78 20.26 26.37
N TYR A 187 -5.45 19.35 25.45
CA TYR A 187 -5.38 17.92 25.71
C TYR A 187 -4.03 17.49 26.30
N LEU A 188 -2.93 18.15 25.92
CA LEU A 188 -1.57 17.91 26.38
C LEU A 188 -1.38 18.42 27.81
N SER A 189 -1.96 19.56 28.17
CA SER A 189 -1.95 20.05 29.55
C SER A 189 -2.71 19.11 30.48
N ALA A 190 -3.86 18.58 30.03
CA ALA A 190 -4.59 17.53 30.75
C ALA A 190 -3.80 16.21 30.85
N LEU A 191 -3.00 15.86 29.84
CA LEU A 191 -2.12 14.69 29.86
C LEU A 191 -0.85 14.89 30.70
N ALA A 192 -0.41 16.14 30.88
CA ALA A 192 0.80 16.51 31.63
C ALA A 192 0.56 16.55 33.15
N ASP A 193 -0.66 16.90 33.58
CA ASP A 193 -1.11 16.75 34.97
C ASP A 193 -2.36 15.85 35.07
N PRO A 194 -2.18 14.53 34.91
CA PRO A 194 -3.29 13.59 34.95
C PRO A 194 -3.89 13.43 36.36
N LEU A 195 -3.20 13.92 37.41
CA LEU A 195 -3.66 13.85 38.80
C LEU A 195 -4.51 15.08 39.17
N GLY A 196 -4.16 16.27 38.67
CA GLY A 196 -4.94 17.48 38.90
C GLY A 196 -6.22 17.58 38.07
N ARG A 197 -6.26 16.96 36.88
CA ARG A 197 -7.45 16.96 35.98
C ARG A 197 -7.76 15.58 35.41
N PRO A 198 -8.15 14.61 36.27
CA PRO A 198 -8.30 13.21 35.86
C PRO A 198 -9.38 13.00 34.80
N ARG A 199 -10.48 13.78 34.83
CA ARG A 199 -11.55 13.68 33.80
C ARG A 199 -11.04 14.10 32.43
N ASP A 200 -10.39 15.25 32.33
CA ASP A 200 -9.89 15.82 31.08
C ASP A 200 -8.79 14.94 30.47
N ALA A 201 -7.89 14.41 31.32
CA ALA A 201 -6.86 13.47 30.95
C ALA A 201 -7.47 12.18 30.37
N THR A 202 -8.51 11.66 31.01
CA THR A 202 -9.19 10.44 30.56
C THR A 202 -9.88 10.67 29.22
N THR A 203 -10.56 11.80 29.04
CA THR A 203 -11.17 12.16 27.74
C THR A 203 -10.13 12.36 26.64
N ALA A 204 -8.97 12.97 26.94
CA ALA A 204 -7.88 13.15 25.99
C ALA A 204 -7.30 11.80 25.54
N VAL A 205 -7.02 10.89 26.48
CA VAL A 205 -6.54 9.53 26.16
C VAL A 205 -7.57 8.76 25.36
N VAL A 206 -8.84 8.80 25.75
CA VAL A 206 -9.93 8.12 25.04
C VAL A 206 -10.09 8.67 23.63
N ALA A 207 -10.02 9.99 23.44
CA ALA A 207 -10.10 10.62 22.11
C ALA A 207 -8.93 10.22 21.20
N VAL A 208 -7.69 10.21 21.71
CA VAL A 208 -6.51 9.78 20.94
C VAL A 208 -6.59 8.30 20.59
N VAL A 209 -6.98 7.44 21.54
CA VAL A 209 -7.14 6.00 21.30
C VAL A 209 -8.26 5.73 20.30
N LEU A 210 -9.40 6.42 20.39
CA LEU A 210 -10.49 6.31 19.43
C LEU A 210 -10.08 6.82 18.03
N MET A 211 -9.31 7.90 17.94
CA MET A 211 -8.83 8.44 16.67
C MET A 211 -7.83 7.50 15.99
N VAL A 212 -6.84 6.99 16.72
CA VAL A 212 -5.89 5.99 16.19
C VAL A 212 -6.61 4.68 15.86
N GLY A 213 -7.54 4.25 16.70
CA GLY A 213 -8.40 3.10 16.47
C GLY A 213 -9.24 3.24 15.21
N ALA A 214 -9.86 4.41 15.00
CA ALA A 214 -10.65 4.73 13.81
C ALA A 214 -9.77 4.78 12.55
N LEU A 215 -8.59 5.41 12.59
CA LEU A 215 -7.65 5.43 11.46
C LEU A 215 -7.16 4.03 11.09
N MET A 216 -6.85 3.19 12.09
CA MET A 216 -6.48 1.80 11.87
C MET A 216 -7.64 0.96 11.35
N ALA A 217 -8.86 1.15 11.87
CA ALA A 217 -10.06 0.48 11.42
C ALA A 217 -10.42 0.89 9.99
N VAL A 218 -10.40 2.18 9.65
CA VAL A 218 -10.59 2.69 8.29
C VAL A 218 -9.55 2.10 7.36
N ARG A 219 -8.26 2.06 7.74
CA ARG A 219 -7.22 1.44 6.91
C ARG A 219 -7.40 -0.07 6.76
N ALA A 220 -7.76 -0.78 7.83
CA ALA A 220 -8.03 -2.21 7.80
C ALA A 220 -9.27 -2.52 6.94
N VAL A 221 -10.32 -1.70 7.03
CA VAL A 221 -11.52 -1.77 6.20
C VAL A 221 -11.20 -1.44 4.76
N LEU A 222 -10.42 -0.39 4.45
CA LEU A 222 -10.01 -0.05 3.08
C LEU A 222 -9.14 -1.14 2.44
N VAL A 223 -8.24 -1.75 3.22
CA VAL A 223 -7.44 -2.89 2.79
C VAL A 223 -8.34 -4.11 2.58
N ALA A 224 -9.20 -4.44 3.55
CA ALA A 224 -10.13 -5.55 3.47
C ALA A 224 -11.11 -5.39 2.28
N VAL A 225 -11.81 -4.26 2.18
CA VAL A 225 -12.72 -3.90 1.08
C VAL A 225 -11.98 -3.89 -0.25
N GLY A 226 -10.75 -3.37 -0.30
CA GLY A 226 -9.89 -3.40 -1.49
C GLY A 226 -9.42 -4.80 -1.91
N PHE A 227 -9.40 -5.77 -1.00
CA PHE A 227 -9.06 -7.17 -1.26
C PHE A 227 -10.31 -8.08 -1.44
N LEU A 228 -11.49 -7.67 -0.99
CA LEU A 228 -12.68 -8.53 -0.83
C LEU A 228 -13.85 -8.18 -1.75
N ALA A 229 -13.89 -7.00 -2.36
CA ALA A 229 -14.81 -6.78 -3.47
C ALA A 229 -14.29 -7.58 -4.69
N PRO A 230 -15.01 -8.57 -5.25
CA PRO A 230 -14.83 -8.85 -6.67
C PRO A 230 -14.98 -7.49 -7.37
N PRO A 231 -14.09 -7.11 -8.30
CA PRO A 231 -14.20 -5.80 -8.93
C PRO A 231 -15.63 -5.69 -9.46
N THR A 232 -16.43 -4.80 -8.85
CA THR A 232 -17.69 -4.40 -9.46
C THR A 232 -17.31 -3.79 -10.81
N ARG A 233 -18.16 -3.92 -11.83
CA ARG A 233 -17.92 -3.32 -13.16
C ARG A 233 -17.42 -1.86 -13.03
N TYR A 234 -17.91 -1.15 -12.01
CA TYR A 234 -17.54 0.23 -11.66
C TYR A 234 -16.15 0.42 -10.97
N GLN A 235 -15.64 -0.57 -10.23
CA GLN A 235 -14.30 -0.51 -9.62
C GLN A 235 -13.17 -0.94 -10.58
N GLN A 236 -13.52 -1.59 -11.70
CA GLN A 236 -12.58 -1.95 -12.76
C GLN A 236 -12.08 -0.73 -13.55
N GLU A 237 -12.88 0.34 -13.63
CA GLU A 237 -12.51 1.59 -14.32
C GLU A 237 -11.67 2.57 -13.47
N LYS A 238 -11.84 2.57 -12.13
CA LYS A 238 -11.33 3.68 -11.29
C LYS A 238 -9.91 3.51 -10.71
N LYS A 239 -9.42 2.30 -10.43
CA LYS A 239 -8.12 2.13 -9.73
C LYS A 239 -6.91 2.13 -10.67
N THR A 240 -6.44 3.30 -11.13
CA THR A 240 -5.11 3.42 -11.77
C THR A 240 -4.21 4.55 -11.27
N ALA A 241 -4.67 5.46 -10.40
CA ALA A 241 -3.75 6.40 -9.75
C ALA A 241 -3.00 5.75 -8.57
N HIS A 242 -1.79 5.26 -8.83
CA HIS A 242 -0.79 5.12 -7.78
C HIS A 242 0.56 5.66 -8.28
N THR A 243 0.76 6.95 -8.02
CA THR A 243 2.08 7.54 -7.87
C THR A 243 2.88 6.69 -6.89
N ASP A 244 4.00 6.15 -7.36
CA ASP A 244 5.00 5.57 -6.46
C ASP A 244 5.50 6.70 -5.53
N PRO A 245 5.34 6.59 -4.20
CA PRO A 245 6.00 7.53 -3.31
C PRO A 245 7.51 7.34 -3.45
N THR A 246 8.19 8.46 -3.63
CA THR A 246 9.64 8.62 -3.75
C THR A 246 10.44 7.81 -2.72
N PRO A 247 11.70 7.44 -3.02
CA PRO A 247 12.53 6.57 -2.17
C PRO A 247 12.82 7.08 -0.76
N ARG A 248 12.45 8.34 -0.43
CA ARG A 248 12.70 8.95 0.89
C ARG A 248 12.00 8.24 2.05
N PHE A 249 10.97 7.43 1.78
CA PHE A 249 10.32 6.60 2.79
C PHE A 249 10.58 5.11 2.65
N ALA A 250 11.59 4.68 1.88
CA ALA A 250 11.89 3.25 1.71
C ALA A 250 12.27 2.57 3.04
N ALA A 251 12.98 3.27 3.93
CA ALA A 251 13.34 2.78 5.25
C ALA A 251 12.11 2.66 6.17
N THR A 252 11.27 3.69 6.24
CA THR A 252 10.01 3.67 7.01
C THR A 252 9.05 2.62 6.44
N ARG A 253 9.01 2.44 5.12
CA ARG A 253 8.21 1.41 4.46
C ARG A 253 8.81 0.02 4.62
N ALA A 254 10.12 -0.16 4.72
CA ALA A 254 10.74 -1.44 5.10
C ALA A 254 10.40 -1.77 6.56
N LEU A 255 10.55 -0.78 7.45
CA LEU A 255 10.13 -0.84 8.85
C LEU A 255 8.64 -1.06 9.00
N LEU A 256 7.78 -0.56 8.08
CA LEU A 256 6.31 -0.66 8.07
C LEU A 256 5.75 -1.85 7.27
N SER A 257 6.46 -2.34 6.26
CA SER A 257 6.05 -3.45 5.39
C SER A 257 6.54 -4.77 5.97
N LEU A 258 5.67 -5.43 6.71
CA LEU A 258 5.91 -6.79 7.19
C LEU A 258 5.57 -7.76 6.08
N ARG A 259 6.32 -7.65 4.98
CA ARG A 259 6.29 -8.62 3.90
C ARG A 259 7.02 -9.87 4.38
N VAL A 260 6.33 -10.66 5.22
CA VAL A 260 6.83 -11.96 5.71
C VAL A 260 7.27 -12.79 4.51
N GLY A 261 8.46 -13.40 4.61
CA GLY A 261 9.27 -13.85 3.47
C GLY A 261 8.54 -14.68 2.42
N GLU A 262 7.70 -15.64 2.82
CA GLU A 262 6.93 -16.45 1.85
C GLU A 262 5.77 -15.69 1.19
N ALA A 263 5.08 -14.81 1.92
CA ALA A 263 4.02 -13.97 1.36
C ALA A 263 4.57 -13.10 0.23
N ARG A 264 5.74 -12.52 0.46
CA ARG A 264 6.44 -11.67 -0.50
C ARG A 264 6.86 -12.45 -1.73
N LYS A 265 7.40 -13.65 -1.53
CA LYS A 265 7.87 -14.53 -2.61
C LYS A 265 6.73 -15.00 -3.50
N ASN A 266 5.56 -15.32 -2.94
CA ASN A 266 4.45 -15.90 -3.70
C ASN A 266 3.43 -14.89 -4.22
N ARG A 267 3.41 -13.66 -3.71
CA ARG A 267 2.50 -12.59 -4.15
C ARG A 267 2.50 -12.34 -5.67
N PRO A 268 3.66 -12.28 -6.36
CA PRO A 268 3.71 -12.15 -7.82
C PRO A 268 2.82 -13.15 -8.56
N VAL A 269 2.79 -14.41 -8.13
CA VAL A 269 1.95 -15.46 -8.74
C VAL A 269 0.48 -15.12 -8.58
N VAL A 270 0.07 -14.64 -7.40
CA VAL A 270 -1.33 -14.29 -7.12
C VAL A 270 -1.78 -13.08 -7.93
N ASP A 271 -0.92 -12.06 -8.05
CA ASP A 271 -1.17 -10.85 -8.84
C ASP A 271 -1.25 -11.20 -10.34
N LEU A 272 -0.40 -12.10 -10.85
CA LEU A 272 -0.48 -12.60 -12.23
C LEU A 272 -1.74 -13.43 -12.49
N VAL A 273 -2.13 -14.31 -11.56
CA VAL A 273 -3.40 -15.08 -11.66
C VAL A 273 -4.61 -14.14 -11.63
N ARG A 274 -4.54 -13.02 -10.91
CA ARG A 274 -5.59 -11.98 -10.93
C ARG A 274 -5.65 -11.28 -12.29
N CYS A 275 -4.50 -10.96 -12.89
CA CYS A 275 -4.45 -10.41 -14.25
C CYS A 275 -5.06 -11.40 -15.26
N LEU A 276 -4.70 -12.68 -15.15
CA LEU A 276 -5.25 -13.74 -15.99
C LEU A 276 -6.77 -13.89 -15.84
N ALA A 277 -7.30 -13.77 -14.62
CA ALA A 277 -8.74 -13.74 -14.39
C ALA A 277 -9.45 -12.56 -15.08
N ARG A 278 -8.81 -11.37 -15.10
CA ARG A 278 -9.32 -10.18 -15.79
C ARG A 278 -9.31 -10.38 -17.31
N VAL A 279 -8.25 -10.97 -17.87
CA VAL A 279 -8.19 -11.35 -19.29
C VAL A 279 -9.31 -12.34 -19.63
N GLY A 280 -9.51 -13.37 -18.80
CA GLY A 280 -10.59 -14.33 -19.01
C GLY A 280 -11.98 -13.69 -18.97
N TYR A 281 -12.21 -12.74 -18.06
CA TYR A 281 -13.47 -12.01 -18.00
C TYR A 281 -13.69 -11.13 -19.24
N ALA A 282 -12.68 -10.36 -19.66
CA ALA A 282 -12.76 -9.54 -20.85
C ALA A 282 -12.97 -10.38 -22.12
N ARG A 283 -12.29 -11.52 -22.24
CA ARG A 283 -12.52 -12.48 -23.33
C ARG A 283 -13.97 -12.97 -23.36
N ARG A 284 -14.51 -13.40 -22.22
CA ARG A 284 -15.91 -13.84 -22.13
C ARG A 284 -16.87 -12.73 -22.53
N HIS A 285 -16.61 -11.51 -22.04
CA HIS A 285 -17.41 -10.34 -22.36
C HIS A 285 -17.33 -10.02 -23.86
N HIS A 286 -16.15 -10.09 -24.46
CA HIS A 286 -15.96 -9.90 -25.90
C HIS A 286 -16.74 -10.95 -26.71
N LEU A 287 -16.70 -12.23 -26.33
CA LEU A 287 -17.51 -13.27 -26.99
C LEU A 287 -19.01 -12.98 -26.88
N GLN A 288 -19.48 -12.53 -25.73
CA GLN A 288 -20.89 -12.15 -25.52
C GLN A 288 -21.27 -10.89 -26.32
N MET A 289 -20.38 -9.92 -26.47
CA MET A 289 -20.65 -8.69 -27.25
C MET A 289 -20.56 -8.92 -28.76
N ALA A 290 -19.69 -9.84 -29.20
CA ALA A 290 -19.61 -10.24 -30.61
C ALA A 290 -20.93 -10.85 -31.11
N GLU A 291 -21.66 -11.55 -30.23
CA GLU A 291 -23.01 -12.03 -30.51
C GLU A 291 -24.02 -10.88 -30.69
N ILE A 292 -23.83 -9.74 -30.01
CA ILE A 292 -24.73 -8.58 -29.99
C ILE A 292 -24.39 -7.54 -31.08
N ARG A 293 -23.25 -7.69 -31.79
CA ARG A 293 -22.77 -6.81 -32.89
C ARG A 293 -22.51 -5.34 -32.48
N GLU A 294 -22.06 -5.08 -31.26
CA GLU A 294 -21.60 -3.74 -30.84
C GLU A 294 -20.06 -3.66 -30.79
N PRO A 295 -19.38 -3.28 -31.89
CA PRO A 295 -17.91 -3.27 -31.96
C PRO A 295 -17.25 -2.20 -31.07
N LEU A 296 -17.99 -1.14 -30.71
CA LEU A 296 -17.48 -0.03 -29.90
C LEU A 296 -17.36 -0.37 -28.40
N ALA A 297 -17.96 -1.48 -27.95
CA ALA A 297 -17.96 -1.91 -26.54
C ALA A 297 -16.87 -2.94 -26.21
N ALA A 298 -15.83 -3.06 -27.05
CA ALA A 298 -14.76 -4.04 -26.86
C ALA A 298 -14.02 -3.81 -25.52
N PRO A 299 -14.03 -4.79 -24.59
CA PRO A 299 -13.42 -4.62 -23.28
C PRO A 299 -11.89 -4.57 -23.38
N ARG A 300 -11.27 -3.49 -22.90
CA ARG A 300 -9.80 -3.36 -22.85
C ARG A 300 -9.22 -3.99 -21.60
N VAL A 301 -8.05 -4.62 -21.70
CA VAL A 301 -7.35 -5.18 -20.54
C VAL A 301 -5.94 -4.65 -20.45
N HIS A 302 -5.69 -3.85 -19.42
CA HIS A 302 -4.38 -3.32 -19.12
C HIS A 302 -3.51 -4.32 -18.35
N LEU A 303 -2.28 -4.54 -18.82
CA LEU A 303 -1.33 -5.47 -18.21
C LEU A 303 -0.35 -4.80 -17.23
N THR A 304 -0.56 -3.53 -16.89
CA THR A 304 0.32 -2.74 -15.99
C THR A 304 0.62 -3.42 -14.66
N GLU A 305 -0.35 -4.13 -14.06
CA GLU A 305 -0.11 -4.89 -12.82
C GLU A 305 0.87 -6.05 -13.05
N ALA A 306 0.72 -6.78 -14.15
CA ALA A 306 1.65 -7.86 -14.53
C ALA A 306 3.04 -7.30 -14.83
N GLU A 307 3.15 -6.17 -15.53
CA GLU A 307 4.43 -5.50 -15.78
C GLU A 307 5.14 -5.15 -14.48
N ARG A 308 4.43 -4.53 -13.54
CA ARG A 308 4.98 -4.16 -12.22
C ARG A 308 5.47 -5.38 -11.46
N VAL A 309 4.74 -6.49 -11.55
CA VAL A 309 5.14 -7.77 -10.96
C VAL A 309 6.42 -8.27 -11.61
N VAL A 310 6.53 -8.29 -12.94
CA VAL A 310 7.73 -8.73 -13.67
C VAL A 310 8.95 -7.85 -13.34
N TRP A 311 8.79 -6.53 -13.26
CA TRP A 311 9.87 -5.62 -12.89
C TRP A 311 10.39 -5.79 -11.46
N SER A 312 9.50 -6.17 -10.54
CA SER A 312 9.83 -6.34 -9.11
C SER A 312 10.18 -7.77 -8.73
N ALA A 313 9.81 -8.74 -9.57
CA ALA A 313 9.95 -10.18 -9.37
C ALA A 313 11.36 -10.58 -8.92
N TRP A 314 12.39 -10.19 -9.69
CA TRP A 314 13.78 -10.54 -9.38
C TRP A 314 14.24 -9.98 -8.02
N ARG A 315 13.84 -8.75 -7.67
CA ARG A 315 14.18 -8.14 -6.37
C ARG A 315 13.52 -8.86 -5.20
N THR A 316 12.31 -9.40 -5.40
CA THR A 316 11.59 -10.09 -4.33
C THR A 316 12.15 -11.47 -4.04
N ARG A 317 12.68 -12.17 -5.06
CA ARG A 317 13.17 -13.55 -4.91
C ARG A 317 14.68 -13.63 -4.72
N HIS A 318 15.44 -12.67 -5.26
CA HIS A 318 16.90 -12.66 -5.25
C HIS A 318 17.44 -11.34 -4.67
N PRO A 319 17.17 -11.02 -3.38
CA PRO A 319 17.59 -9.75 -2.78
C PRO A 319 19.12 -9.58 -2.70
N ALA A 320 19.87 -10.67 -2.74
CA ALA A 320 21.34 -10.67 -2.66
C ALA A 320 22.02 -10.44 -4.02
N VAL A 321 21.29 -10.52 -5.14
CA VAL A 321 21.90 -10.39 -6.48
C VAL A 321 22.26 -8.94 -6.76
N ARG A 322 23.53 -8.69 -7.11
CA ARG A 322 24.10 -7.37 -7.41
C ARG A 322 24.91 -7.41 -8.71
N GLY A 323 25.28 -6.23 -9.22
CA GLY A 323 26.17 -6.08 -10.39
C GLY A 323 25.59 -6.67 -11.68
N VAL A 324 26.45 -7.37 -12.44
CA VAL A 324 26.15 -7.91 -13.79
C VAL A 324 24.93 -8.83 -13.79
N GLN A 325 24.78 -9.68 -12.78
CA GLN A 325 23.62 -10.57 -12.69
C GLN A 325 22.31 -9.79 -12.53
N ALA A 326 22.30 -8.72 -11.71
CA ALA A 326 21.14 -7.86 -11.57
C ALA A 326 20.78 -7.16 -12.89
N ALA A 327 21.79 -6.82 -13.72
CA ALA A 327 21.57 -6.28 -15.05
C ALA A 327 20.89 -7.31 -15.97
N ARG A 328 21.34 -8.57 -15.97
CA ARG A 328 20.69 -9.66 -16.73
C ARG A 328 19.22 -9.87 -16.34
N PHE A 329 18.91 -9.83 -15.03
CA PHE A 329 17.52 -9.88 -14.56
C PHE A 329 16.67 -8.71 -15.06
N LYS A 330 17.23 -7.49 -15.06
CA LYS A 330 16.53 -6.30 -15.56
C LYS A 330 16.30 -6.36 -17.06
N GLN A 331 17.28 -6.85 -17.82
CA GLN A 331 17.17 -7.03 -19.27
C GLN A 331 16.07 -8.05 -19.60
N HIS A 332 16.13 -9.26 -19.01
CA HIS A 332 15.08 -10.26 -19.19
C HIS A 332 13.69 -9.75 -18.79
N ALA A 333 13.60 -8.99 -17.69
CA ALA A 333 12.34 -8.36 -17.30
C ALA A 333 11.86 -7.32 -18.33
N ALA A 334 12.77 -6.55 -18.94
CA ALA A 334 12.46 -5.61 -20.01
C ALA A 334 11.92 -6.34 -21.25
N ASP A 335 12.52 -7.46 -21.63
CA ASP A 335 12.10 -8.26 -22.79
C ASP A 335 10.70 -8.85 -22.56
N VAL A 336 10.46 -9.45 -21.38
CA VAL A 336 9.15 -9.99 -20.99
C VAL A 336 8.08 -8.89 -20.95
N VAL A 337 8.39 -7.71 -20.41
CA VAL A 337 7.44 -6.58 -20.41
C VAL A 337 7.22 -6.05 -21.82
N GLY A 338 8.24 -6.06 -22.67
CA GLY A 338 8.11 -5.77 -24.09
C GLY A 338 7.09 -6.70 -24.76
N ALA A 339 7.16 -8.00 -24.46
CA ALA A 339 6.26 -9.00 -25.03
C ALA A 339 4.82 -8.78 -24.55
N LEU A 340 4.63 -8.51 -23.26
CA LEU A 340 3.31 -8.17 -22.71
C LEU A 340 2.73 -6.91 -23.37
N ARG A 341 3.54 -5.86 -23.57
CA ARG A 341 3.11 -4.62 -24.25
C ARG A 341 2.80 -4.81 -25.72
N ALA A 342 3.55 -5.66 -26.42
CA ALA A 342 3.31 -5.98 -27.81
C ALA A 342 1.95 -6.66 -27.99
N VAL A 343 1.63 -7.64 -27.13
CA VAL A 343 0.31 -8.29 -27.15
C VAL A 343 -0.79 -7.33 -26.67
N GLU A 344 -0.52 -6.43 -25.70
CA GLU A 344 -1.47 -5.37 -25.30
C GLU A 344 -1.80 -4.41 -26.44
N ALA A 345 -0.81 -3.94 -27.19
CA ALA A 345 -1.03 -3.05 -28.32
C ALA A 345 -1.87 -3.70 -29.44
N ARG A 346 -1.75 -5.02 -29.63
CA ARG A 346 -2.56 -5.76 -30.61
C ARG A 346 -4.05 -5.80 -30.27
N GLN A 347 -4.46 -5.49 -29.03
CA GLN A 347 -5.89 -5.40 -28.70
C GLN A 347 -6.62 -4.36 -29.53
N ASP A 348 -5.95 -3.25 -29.87
CA ASP A 348 -6.57 -2.12 -30.57
C ASP A 348 -6.45 -2.23 -32.09
N SER A 349 -5.48 -2.99 -32.61
CA SER A 349 -5.17 -3.04 -34.04
C SER A 349 -5.55 -4.33 -34.74
N ASP A 350 -5.70 -5.44 -34.01
CA ASP A 350 -5.82 -6.77 -34.60
C ASP A 350 -7.29 -7.19 -34.78
N ALA A 351 -7.59 -7.82 -35.92
CA ALA A 351 -8.96 -8.18 -36.30
C ALA A 351 -9.54 -9.31 -35.43
N ASP A 352 -8.68 -10.16 -34.85
CA ASP A 352 -9.07 -11.25 -33.96
C ASP A 352 -8.68 -10.95 -32.49
N THR A 353 -9.46 -10.09 -31.84
CA THR A 353 -9.25 -9.73 -30.41
C THR A 353 -9.33 -10.95 -29.49
N LYS A 354 -10.07 -12.00 -29.87
CA LYS A 354 -10.15 -13.26 -29.10
C LYS A 354 -8.81 -13.98 -29.11
N ALA A 355 -8.14 -14.09 -30.26
CA ALA A 355 -6.81 -14.66 -30.34
C ALA A 355 -5.80 -13.87 -29.49
N VAL A 356 -5.90 -12.54 -29.48
CA VAL A 356 -5.08 -11.68 -28.62
C VAL A 356 -5.29 -12.00 -27.14
N PHE A 357 -6.54 -12.12 -26.67
CA PHE A 357 -6.80 -12.53 -25.27
C PHE A 357 -6.31 -13.94 -24.94
N ASP A 358 -6.39 -14.88 -25.88
CA ASP A 358 -5.88 -16.25 -25.72
C ASP A 358 -4.35 -16.26 -25.59
N GLU A 359 -3.66 -15.42 -26.37
CA GLU A 359 -2.23 -15.22 -26.30
C GLU A 359 -1.81 -14.55 -24.98
N MET A 360 -2.50 -13.50 -24.55
CA MET A 360 -2.28 -12.87 -23.24
C MET A 360 -2.42 -13.85 -22.09
N ALA A 361 -3.48 -14.65 -22.09
CA ALA A 361 -3.72 -15.64 -21.06
C ALA A 361 -2.59 -16.67 -21.02
N ARG A 362 -2.11 -17.13 -22.18
CA ARG A 362 -0.99 -18.06 -22.30
C ARG A 362 0.31 -17.48 -21.75
N LEU A 363 0.66 -16.25 -22.12
CA LEU A 363 1.86 -15.57 -21.61
C LEU A 363 1.78 -15.36 -20.09
N LEU A 364 0.66 -14.86 -19.58
CA LEU A 364 0.47 -14.67 -18.13
C LEU A 364 0.52 -15.98 -17.35
N ALA A 365 -0.08 -17.05 -17.87
CA ALA A 365 -0.03 -18.38 -17.27
C ALA A 365 1.40 -18.91 -17.21
N LYS A 366 2.15 -18.79 -18.32
CA LYS A 366 3.55 -19.20 -18.43
C LYS A 366 4.44 -18.43 -17.46
N ILE A 367 4.32 -17.10 -17.41
CA ILE A 367 5.04 -16.26 -16.46
C ILE A 367 4.69 -16.66 -15.02
N ALA A 368 3.40 -16.84 -14.69
CA ALA A 368 2.98 -17.23 -13.34
C ALA A 368 3.54 -18.60 -12.92
N GLU A 369 3.56 -19.56 -13.84
CA GLU A 369 4.13 -20.89 -13.61
C GLU A 369 5.64 -20.86 -13.44
N ARG A 370 6.37 -20.25 -14.37
CA ARG A 370 7.84 -20.12 -14.29
C ARG A 370 8.24 -19.36 -13.04
N TYR A 371 7.47 -18.33 -12.68
CA TYR A 371 7.66 -17.63 -11.44
C TYR A 371 7.40 -18.53 -10.22
N ALA A 372 6.31 -19.31 -10.19
CA ALA A 372 6.04 -20.25 -9.09
C ALA A 372 7.17 -21.28 -8.93
N GLN A 373 7.71 -21.78 -10.04
CA GLN A 373 8.88 -22.69 -10.08
C GLN A 373 10.19 -22.01 -9.68
N GLY A 374 10.26 -20.67 -9.70
CA GLY A 374 11.47 -19.90 -9.37
C GLY A 374 12.42 -19.62 -10.51
N ARG A 375 11.98 -19.82 -11.75
CA ARG A 375 12.71 -19.54 -12.97
C ARG A 375 12.55 -18.06 -13.36
N THR A 376 13.14 -17.18 -12.58
CA THR A 376 13.03 -15.71 -12.72
C THR A 376 13.83 -15.12 -13.90
N LEU A 377 14.84 -15.83 -14.41
CA LEU A 377 15.57 -15.51 -15.66
C LEU A 377 14.97 -16.16 -16.91
N ALA A 378 13.90 -16.95 -16.76
CA ALA A 378 13.28 -17.71 -17.86
C ALA A 378 11.76 -17.71 -17.67
N LEU A 379 11.20 -16.51 -17.52
CA LEU A 379 9.76 -16.29 -17.36
C LEU A 379 8.98 -16.60 -18.64
N LEU A 380 9.60 -16.35 -19.79
CA LEU A 380 9.12 -16.69 -21.12
C LEU A 380 10.23 -17.47 -21.85
N ASP A 381 9.84 -18.27 -22.83
CA ASP A 381 10.82 -19.00 -23.64
C ASP A 381 11.36 -18.06 -24.76
N PRO A 382 12.55 -18.30 -25.33
CA PRO A 382 13.14 -17.42 -26.33
C PRO A 382 12.23 -17.15 -27.53
N ASN A 383 11.46 -18.16 -27.95
CA ASN A 383 10.51 -18.04 -29.06
C ASN A 383 9.38 -17.04 -28.78
N ASP A 384 9.00 -16.81 -27.50
CA ASP A 384 8.00 -15.79 -27.15
C ASP A 384 8.60 -14.37 -27.10
N LEU A 385 9.92 -14.26 -27.16
CA LEU A 385 10.68 -12.99 -27.07
C LEU A 385 11.26 -12.58 -28.43
N GLU A 386 11.17 -13.44 -29.44
CA GLU A 386 11.69 -13.15 -30.77
C GLU A 386 10.93 -11.99 -31.41
N GLY A 387 11.67 -11.02 -31.96
CA GLY A 387 11.10 -9.81 -32.57
C GLY A 387 10.49 -8.79 -31.58
N VAL A 388 10.54 -9.05 -30.28
CA VAL A 388 9.97 -8.15 -29.26
C VAL A 388 10.94 -7.01 -28.95
N THR A 389 10.46 -5.77 -29.02
CA THR A 389 11.23 -4.61 -28.55
C THR A 389 11.25 -4.57 -27.01
N ALA A 390 12.44 -4.64 -26.41
CA ALA A 390 12.62 -4.56 -24.97
C ALA A 390 11.98 -3.29 -24.38
N ALA A 391 11.21 -3.44 -23.30
CA ALA A 391 10.56 -2.31 -22.65
C ALA A 391 11.57 -1.47 -21.86
N VAL A 392 11.87 -0.27 -22.35
CA VAL A 392 12.70 0.68 -21.60
C VAL A 392 11.83 1.42 -20.58
N ASN A 393 12.07 1.18 -19.30
CA ASN A 393 11.43 1.96 -18.24
C ASN A 393 12.08 3.36 -18.15
N ARG A 394 11.59 4.29 -18.97
CA ARG A 394 11.96 5.72 -18.93
C ARG A 394 11.01 6.54 -18.06
N GLU A 395 10.12 5.91 -17.29
CA GLU A 395 9.07 6.62 -16.55
C GLU A 395 9.66 7.56 -15.50
N TRP A 396 10.68 7.12 -14.77
CA TRP A 396 11.35 8.00 -13.81
C TRP A 396 12.06 9.17 -14.49
N VAL A 397 12.69 8.94 -15.64
CA VAL A 397 13.32 10.02 -16.42
C VAL A 397 12.27 11.02 -16.89
N ARG A 398 11.11 10.55 -17.37
CA ARG A 398 9.98 11.43 -17.74
C ARG A 398 9.47 12.21 -16.54
N LEU A 399 9.32 11.59 -15.37
CA LEU A 399 8.90 12.28 -14.15
C LEU A 399 9.92 13.32 -13.68
N VAL A 400 11.23 13.02 -13.82
CA VAL A 400 12.30 13.97 -13.51
C VAL A 400 12.27 15.15 -14.49
N ILE A 401 12.14 14.89 -15.80
CA ILE A 401 12.03 15.96 -16.81
C ILE A 401 10.76 16.79 -16.58
N LEU A 402 9.63 16.14 -16.29
CA LEU A 402 8.37 16.82 -15.98
C LEU A 402 8.51 17.71 -14.74
N GLY A 403 9.04 17.15 -13.64
CA GLY A 403 9.27 17.90 -12.41
C GLY A 403 10.24 19.06 -12.61
N ALA A 404 11.37 18.83 -13.29
CA ALA A 404 12.35 19.85 -13.60
C ALA A 404 11.78 20.95 -14.52
N GLY A 405 11.01 20.58 -15.54
CA GLY A 405 10.38 21.52 -16.45
C GLY A 405 9.33 22.39 -15.77
N VAL A 406 8.44 21.79 -14.97
CA VAL A 406 7.41 22.53 -14.21
C VAL A 406 8.04 23.46 -13.17
N CYS A 407 9.04 22.98 -12.42
CA CYS A 407 9.78 23.83 -11.48
C CYS A 407 10.55 24.94 -12.19
N GLY A 408 11.16 24.65 -13.34
CA GLY A 408 11.90 25.62 -14.15
C GLY A 408 11.00 26.75 -14.65
N VAL A 409 9.77 26.43 -15.08
CA VAL A 409 8.79 27.44 -15.50
C VAL A 409 8.34 28.30 -14.32
N ALA A 410 8.07 27.70 -13.16
CA ALA A 410 7.68 28.44 -11.96
C ALA A 410 8.78 29.42 -11.51
N VAL A 411 10.03 28.97 -11.44
CA VAL A 411 11.19 29.80 -11.09
C VAL A 411 11.49 30.85 -12.17
N GLY A 412 11.34 30.50 -13.44
CA GLY A 412 11.48 31.46 -14.55
C GLY A 412 10.45 32.58 -14.45
N GLY A 413 9.21 32.26 -14.10
CA GLY A 413 8.15 33.26 -13.91
C GLY A 413 8.45 34.25 -12.78
N THR A 414 9.01 33.77 -11.65
CA THR A 414 9.42 34.65 -10.55
C THR A 414 10.61 35.52 -10.91
N LEU A 415 11.61 34.98 -11.62
CA LEU A 415 12.78 35.76 -12.08
C LEU A 415 12.41 36.86 -13.09
N LEU A 416 11.36 36.63 -13.88
CA LEU A 416 10.82 37.60 -14.83
C LEU A 416 9.83 38.59 -14.19
N ASN A 417 9.61 38.52 -12.88
CA ASN A 417 8.63 39.35 -12.14
C ASN A 417 7.22 39.28 -12.75
N LEU A 418 6.80 38.11 -13.24
CA LEU A 418 5.44 37.92 -13.72
C LEU A 418 4.46 37.94 -12.53
N PRO A 419 3.26 38.51 -12.68
CA PRO A 419 2.22 38.43 -11.66
C PRO A 419 1.92 36.97 -11.29
N ASP A 420 1.70 36.68 -10.00
CA ASP A 420 1.48 35.32 -9.49
C ASP A 420 0.39 34.55 -10.26
N GLN A 421 -0.67 35.26 -10.67
CA GLN A 421 -1.76 34.69 -11.44
C GLN A 421 -1.31 34.21 -12.84
N VAL A 422 -0.43 34.96 -13.50
CA VAL A 422 0.14 34.61 -14.81
C VAL A 422 1.13 33.47 -14.64
N THR A 423 2.00 33.52 -13.63
CA THR A 423 2.97 32.46 -13.32
C THR A 423 2.26 31.12 -13.07
N ALA A 424 1.17 31.12 -12.31
CA ALA A 424 0.37 29.91 -12.07
C ALA A 424 -0.26 29.35 -13.36
N GLN A 425 -0.82 30.20 -14.21
CA GLN A 425 -1.42 29.78 -15.50
C GLN A 425 -0.37 29.21 -16.46
N VAL A 426 0.77 29.90 -16.63
CA VAL A 426 1.87 29.43 -17.50
C VAL A 426 2.46 28.13 -16.98
N THR A 427 2.64 27.99 -15.66
CA THR A 427 3.08 26.74 -15.04
C THR A 427 2.10 25.60 -15.29
N GLY A 428 0.79 25.85 -15.16
CA GLY A 428 -0.25 24.85 -15.46
C GLY A 428 -0.26 24.41 -16.93
N VAL A 429 -0.24 25.37 -17.87
CA VAL A 429 -0.23 25.07 -19.31
C VAL A 429 1.06 24.35 -19.72
N SER A 430 2.22 24.80 -19.23
CA SER A 430 3.49 24.13 -19.51
C SER A 430 3.55 22.71 -18.96
N ALA A 431 2.97 22.45 -17.78
CA ALA A 431 2.84 21.10 -17.24
C ALA A 431 2.02 20.19 -18.16
N LEU A 432 0.89 20.68 -18.70
CA LEU A 432 0.08 19.94 -19.68
C LEU A 432 0.85 19.67 -20.97
N VAL A 433 1.56 20.66 -21.51
CA VAL A 433 2.40 20.51 -22.72
C VAL A 433 3.52 19.49 -22.48
N LEU A 434 4.21 19.57 -21.34
CA LEU A 434 5.26 18.61 -20.97
C LEU A 434 4.71 17.21 -20.80
N VAL A 435 3.53 17.03 -20.21
CA VAL A 435 2.85 15.73 -20.13
C VAL A 435 2.55 15.20 -21.54
N ALA A 436 1.97 16.03 -22.41
CA ALA A 436 1.66 15.66 -23.78
C ALA A 436 2.92 15.26 -24.58
N LEU A 437 4.02 15.99 -24.43
CA LEU A 437 5.30 15.70 -25.10
C LEU A 437 5.98 14.45 -24.55
N LEU A 438 6.05 14.29 -23.23
CA LEU A 438 6.78 13.20 -22.58
C LEU A 438 6.06 11.86 -22.66
N TYR A 439 4.73 11.88 -22.64
CA TYR A 439 3.89 10.68 -22.70
C TYR A 439 3.32 10.42 -24.11
N GLY A 440 3.38 11.41 -25.00
CA GLY A 440 2.91 11.35 -26.39
C GLY A 440 1.38 11.25 -26.51
N VAL A 441 0.88 11.16 -27.76
CA VAL A 441 -0.54 10.89 -28.11
C VAL A 441 -0.99 9.46 -27.73
N ARG A 442 -0.19 8.74 -26.92
CA ARG A 442 -0.61 7.45 -26.36
C ARG A 442 -1.64 7.59 -25.25
N LEU A 443 -1.90 8.82 -24.79
CA LEU A 443 -3.15 9.13 -24.12
C LEU A 443 -4.21 9.20 -25.21
N ALA A 444 -5.14 8.24 -25.22
CA ALA A 444 -6.30 8.36 -26.09
C ALA A 444 -6.94 9.75 -25.86
N PRO A 445 -7.50 10.42 -26.88
CA PRO A 445 -8.12 11.74 -26.71
C PRO A 445 -9.12 11.80 -25.55
N THR A 446 -9.76 10.66 -25.26
CA THR A 446 -10.61 10.44 -24.10
C THR A 446 -9.87 10.51 -22.77
N ASP A 447 -8.67 9.94 -22.64
CA ASP A 447 -7.84 10.01 -21.43
C ASP A 447 -7.33 11.43 -21.17
N LEU A 448 -7.06 12.20 -22.24
CA LEU A 448 -6.62 13.59 -22.14
C LEU A 448 -7.79 14.50 -21.69
N MET A 449 -8.99 14.27 -22.23
CA MET A 449 -10.24 14.89 -21.75
C MET A 449 -10.54 14.54 -20.29
N ASP A 450 -10.29 13.31 -19.85
CA ASP A 450 -10.51 12.88 -18.47
C ASP A 450 -9.52 13.56 -17.51
N VAL A 451 -8.25 13.71 -17.91
CA VAL A 451 -7.25 14.48 -17.14
C VAL A 451 -7.63 15.95 -17.04
N VAL A 452 -8.07 16.58 -18.14
CA VAL A 452 -8.48 17.99 -18.19
C VAL A 452 -9.77 18.26 -17.40
N ARG A 453 -10.72 17.32 -17.38
CA ARG A 453 -11.96 17.41 -16.58
C ARG A 453 -11.74 17.20 -15.08
N GLY A 454 -10.49 17.03 -14.63
CA GLY A 454 -10.21 16.64 -13.24
C GLY A 454 -10.71 15.23 -12.90
N GLN A 455 -11.14 14.47 -13.92
CA GLN A 455 -11.52 13.07 -13.83
C GLN A 455 -10.33 12.12 -13.98
N SER A 456 -9.08 12.65 -13.96
CA SER A 456 -7.84 11.91 -13.70
C SER A 456 -8.17 10.72 -12.81
N ARG A 457 -8.20 9.52 -13.41
CA ARG A 457 -8.75 8.30 -12.82
C ARG A 457 -8.39 8.20 -11.34
N LYS A 458 -9.35 8.51 -10.47
CA LYS A 458 -9.31 8.26 -9.02
C LYS A 458 -10.01 6.96 -8.70
#